data_AF-A0A2N7BDX1-F1
#
_entry.id   AF-A0A2N7BDX1-F1
#
_cell.length_a   1.000
_cell.length_b   1.000
_cell.length_c   1.000
_cell.angle_alpha   90.00
_cell.angle_beta   90.00
_cell.angle_gamma   90.00
#
_symmetry.space_group_name_H-M   'P 1'
#
loop_
_entity.id
_entity.type
_entity.pdbx_description
1 polymer ?
#
loop_
_entity_poly.entity_id
_entity_poly.type
_entity_poly.pdbx_seq_one_letter_code
_entity_poly.pdbx_strand_id
1 'polypeptide(L)'
;MALFLGYQQLPPEVPVALTPSSETAATYSKDAIFYVTAGVMLISNVLFLWMGRLFPQLPDGFIKLPGAIKWMFYRKQLNSIIKEWMNFGTAVVNVLLGSSIYILALINPAEALTETPTLMQFNWVLGAATFLLVLWAVYIPLRLLLTSPVKD
;
A
#
# COMPACT_ATOMS: atom_id res chain seq x y z
N MET A 1 -3.74 -3.34 -13.85
CA MET A 1 -2.63 -3.89 -14.64
C MET A 1 -1.91 -5.02 -13.89
N ALA A 2 -1.31 -4.75 -12.72
CA ALA A 2 -0.50 -5.74 -11.98
C ALA A 2 -1.27 -7.03 -11.60
N LEU A 3 -2.52 -6.93 -11.13
CA LEU A 3 -3.36 -8.09 -10.80
C LEU A 3 -3.65 -9.00 -12.01
N PHE A 4 -3.95 -8.39 -13.16
CA PHE A 4 -4.25 -9.13 -14.40
C PHE A 4 -3.00 -9.82 -14.95
N LEU A 5 -1.86 -9.11 -14.95
CA LEU A 5 -0.57 -9.67 -15.36
C LEU A 5 -0.12 -10.80 -14.44
N GLY A 6 -0.27 -10.63 -13.11
CA GLY A 6 0.01 -11.69 -12.15
C GLY A 6 -0.84 -12.93 -12.37
N TYR A 7 -2.15 -12.77 -12.61
CA TYR A 7 -3.04 -13.89 -12.87
C TYR A 7 -2.67 -14.68 -14.15
N GLN A 8 -2.20 -13.99 -15.19
CA GLN A 8 -1.76 -14.63 -16.43
C GLN A 8 -0.43 -15.37 -16.30
N GLN A 9 0.50 -14.82 -15.52
CA GLN A 9 1.88 -15.32 -15.45
C GLN A 9 2.10 -16.37 -14.35
N LEU A 10 1.23 -16.42 -13.33
CA LEU A 10 1.33 -17.39 -12.25
C LEU A 10 0.87 -18.79 -12.69
N PRO A 11 1.60 -19.86 -12.30
CA PRO A 11 1.15 -21.24 -12.47
C PRO A 11 -0.11 -21.51 -11.65
N PRO A 12 -0.87 -22.58 -11.94
CA PRO A 12 -2.05 -22.96 -11.17
C PRO A 12 -1.80 -23.06 -9.66
N GLU A 13 -0.62 -23.58 -9.30
CA GLU A 13 -0.16 -23.79 -7.94
C GLU A 13 1.15 -23.01 -7.73
N VAL A 14 1.15 -22.10 -6.76
CA VAL A 14 2.26 -21.15 -6.53
C VAL A 14 2.90 -21.45 -5.17
N PRO A 15 4.18 -21.85 -5.14
CA PRO A 15 4.90 -22.04 -3.88
C PRO A 15 5.24 -20.68 -3.26
N VAL A 16 4.83 -20.51 -2.00
CA VAL A 16 5.10 -19.32 -1.18
C VAL A 16 5.87 -19.78 0.06
N ALA A 17 7.18 -19.51 0.07
CA ALA A 17 8.02 -19.77 1.23
C ALA A 17 7.86 -18.62 2.24
N LEU A 18 7.34 -18.93 3.44
CA LEU A 18 7.17 -17.97 4.52
C LEU A 18 8.38 -17.93 5.48
N THR A 19 9.37 -18.80 5.30
CA THR A 19 10.53 -18.92 6.19
C THR A 19 11.76 -19.41 5.41
N PRO A 20 12.97 -18.89 5.69
CA PRO A 20 14.21 -19.35 5.05
C PRO A 20 14.63 -20.79 5.41
N SER A 21 14.01 -21.41 6.42
CA SER A 21 14.40 -22.72 6.98
C SER A 21 13.35 -23.83 6.87
N SER A 22 12.19 -23.59 6.25
CA SER A 22 11.19 -24.66 6.04
C SER A 22 11.39 -25.33 4.68
N GLU A 23 11.73 -26.62 4.68
CA GLU A 23 11.87 -27.46 3.48
C GLU A 23 10.56 -27.62 2.66
N THR A 24 9.43 -27.10 3.14
CA THR A 24 8.14 -27.17 2.43
C THR A 24 7.55 -25.77 2.26
N ALA A 25 7.70 -25.22 1.06
CA ALA A 25 6.97 -24.01 0.68
C ALA A 25 5.46 -24.33 0.65
N ALA A 26 4.65 -23.58 1.39
CA ALA A 26 3.21 -23.71 1.31
C ALA A 26 2.77 -23.32 -0.10
N THR A 27 1.98 -24.16 -0.74
CA THR A 27 1.52 -23.92 -2.11
C THR A 27 0.08 -23.41 -2.07
N TYR A 28 -0.17 -22.33 -2.81
CA TYR A 28 -1.49 -21.71 -2.89
C TYR A 28 -1.94 -21.65 -4.35
N SER A 29 -3.24 -21.82 -4.57
CA SER A 29 -3.79 -21.65 -5.91
C SER A 29 -3.67 -20.19 -6.37
N LYS A 30 -3.41 -19.98 -7.67
CA LYS A 30 -3.39 -18.63 -8.26
C LYS A 30 -4.70 -17.87 -8.02
N ASP A 31 -5.82 -18.58 -8.00
CA ASP A 31 -7.14 -18.02 -7.78
C ASP A 31 -7.24 -17.45 -6.36
N ALA A 32 -6.75 -18.19 -5.36
CA ALA A 32 -6.72 -17.71 -3.98
C ALA A 32 -5.85 -16.44 -3.86
N ILE A 33 -4.65 -16.45 -4.45
CA ILE A 33 -3.75 -15.28 -4.45
C ILE A 33 -4.42 -14.08 -5.12
N PHE A 34 -5.08 -14.29 -6.26
CA PHE A 34 -5.77 -13.25 -7.00
C PHE A 34 -6.94 -12.66 -6.20
N TYR A 35 -7.84 -13.50 -5.69
CA TYR A 35 -9.03 -13.03 -4.97
C TYR A 35 -8.69 -12.39 -3.64
N VAL A 36 -7.73 -12.93 -2.88
CA VAL A 36 -7.24 -12.30 -1.65
C VAL A 36 -6.64 -10.94 -1.96
N THR A 37 -5.76 -10.85 -2.96
CA THR A 37 -5.12 -9.57 -3.31
C THR A 37 -6.14 -8.54 -3.81
N ALA A 38 -7.05 -8.94 -4.69
CA ALA A 38 -8.11 -8.08 -5.19
C ALA A 38 -9.04 -7.61 -4.05
N GLY A 39 -9.39 -8.51 -3.12
CA GLY A 39 -10.18 -8.20 -1.94
C GLY A 39 -9.48 -7.19 -1.03
N VAL A 40 -8.21 -7.41 -0.71
CA VAL A 40 -7.42 -6.49 0.12
C VAL A 40 -7.28 -5.12 -0.56
N MET A 41 -7.00 -5.06 -1.86
CA MET A 41 -6.96 -3.80 -2.61
C MET A 41 -8.30 -3.06 -2.54
N LEU A 42 -9.41 -3.75 -2.78
CA LEU A 42 -10.74 -3.15 -2.75
C LEU A 42 -11.08 -2.62 -1.36
N ILE A 43 -10.90 -3.44 -0.32
CA ILE A 43 -11.16 -3.05 1.07
C ILE A 43 -10.30 -1.85 1.45
N SER A 44 -9.02 -1.86 1.11
CA SER A 44 -8.10 -0.76 1.41
C SER A 44 -8.51 0.54 0.72
N ASN A 45 -8.84 0.47 -0.57
CA ASN A 45 -9.29 1.64 -1.34
C ASN A 45 -10.58 2.24 -0.75
N VAL A 46 -11.56 1.38 -0.41
CA VAL A 46 -12.82 1.81 0.21
C VAL A 46 -12.56 2.42 1.58
N LEU A 47 -11.71 1.79 2.40
CA LEU A 47 -11.37 2.25 3.74
C LEU A 47 -10.74 3.65 3.70
N PHE A 48 -9.71 3.87 2.88
CA PHE A 48 -9.06 5.18 2.77
C PHE A 48 -10.01 6.25 2.23
N LEU A 49 -10.84 5.91 1.24
CA LEU A 49 -11.86 6.82 0.72
C LEU A 49 -12.86 7.22 1.82
N TRP A 50 -13.31 6.24 2.62
CA TRP A 50 -14.22 6.48 3.73
C TRP A 50 -13.57 7.34 4.81
N MET A 51 -12.34 7.04 5.21
CA MET A 51 -11.59 7.86 6.17
C MET A 51 -11.48 9.32 5.71
N GLY A 52 -11.16 9.55 4.43
CA GLY A 52 -11.10 10.90 3.85
C GLY A 52 -12.46 11.62 3.84
N ARG A 53 -13.57 10.90 3.74
CA ARG A 53 -14.94 11.46 3.78
C ARG A 53 -15.46 11.70 5.19
N LEU A 54 -15.05 10.89 6.16
CA LEU A 54 -15.46 11.02 7.56
C LEU A 54 -14.67 12.11 8.29
N PHE A 55 -13.42 12.36 7.90
CA PHE A 55 -12.58 13.35 8.57
C PHE A 55 -13.17 14.79 8.62
N PRO A 56 -13.79 15.32 7.55
CA PRO A 56 -14.50 16.60 7.60
C PRO A 56 -15.67 16.65 8.59
N GLN A 57 -16.25 15.50 8.95
CA GLN A 57 -17.40 15.39 9.85
C GLN A 57 -16.98 15.33 11.33
N LEU A 58 -15.67 15.19 11.61
CA LEU A 58 -15.17 15.15 12.97
C LEU A 58 -15.30 16.53 13.64
N PRO A 59 -15.81 16.59 14.89
CA PRO A 59 -15.78 17.81 15.69
C PRO A 59 -14.35 18.24 15.98
N ASP A 60 -14.10 19.55 16.03
CA ASP A 60 -12.76 20.11 16.17
C ASP A 60 -12.00 19.61 17.43
N GLY A 61 -12.72 19.34 18.52
CA GLY A 61 -12.15 18.81 19.77
C GLY A 61 -11.55 17.39 19.67
N PHE A 62 -11.85 16.64 18.62
CA PHE A 62 -11.28 15.31 18.39
C PHE A 62 -9.96 15.33 17.58
N ILE A 63 -9.60 16.46 16.99
CA ILE A 63 -8.46 16.57 16.08
C ILE A 63 -7.18 16.85 16.87
N LYS A 64 -6.53 15.79 17.35
CA LYS A 64 -5.23 15.86 18.04
C LYS A 64 -4.07 15.78 17.03
N LEU A 65 -3.96 16.77 16.15
CA LEU A 65 -2.88 16.86 15.16
C LEU A 65 -1.79 17.87 15.61
N PRO A 66 -0.51 17.65 15.25
CA PRO A 66 0.53 18.65 15.43
C PRO A 66 0.15 19.97 14.75
N GLY A 67 0.21 21.08 15.48
CA GLY A 67 -0.20 22.39 14.95
C GLY A 67 -1.71 22.55 14.73
N ALA A 68 -2.57 21.66 15.29
CA ALA A 68 -4.02 21.67 15.06
C ALA A 68 -4.65 23.05 15.24
N ILE A 69 -4.28 23.81 16.29
CA ILE A 69 -4.83 25.14 16.56
C ILE A 69 -4.76 26.06 15.34
N LYS A 70 -3.62 26.05 14.63
CA LYS A 70 -3.39 26.86 13.43
C LYS A 70 -4.27 26.40 12.26
N TRP A 71 -4.40 25.08 12.08
CA TRP A 71 -5.12 24.48 10.96
C TRP A 71 -6.64 24.42 11.16
N MET A 72 -7.13 24.51 12.41
CA MET A 72 -8.57 24.56 12.71
C MET A 72 -9.23 25.82 12.13
N PHE A 73 -8.52 26.95 12.07
CA PHE A 73 -9.02 28.16 11.40
C PHE A 73 -9.11 28.02 9.87
N TYR A 74 -8.46 27.00 9.28
CA TYR A 74 -8.41 26.75 7.84
C TYR A 74 -8.88 25.32 7.51
N ARG A 75 -10.03 24.91 8.07
CA ARG A 75 -10.56 23.54 7.94
C ARG A 75 -10.67 23.04 6.50
N LYS A 76 -11.01 23.90 5.53
CA LYS A 76 -11.08 23.52 4.11
C LYS A 76 -9.74 23.03 3.58
N GLN A 77 -8.65 23.75 3.87
CA GLN A 77 -7.30 23.36 3.46
C GLN A 77 -6.84 22.09 4.19
N LEU A 78 -7.08 22.00 5.50
CA LEU A 78 -6.79 20.79 6.29
C LEU A 78 -7.50 19.56 5.72
N ASN A 79 -8.78 19.70 5.33
CA ASN A 79 -9.54 18.60 4.73
C ASN A 79 -8.94 18.16 3.38
N SER A 80 -8.45 19.09 2.55
CA SER A 80 -7.75 18.75 1.31
C SER A 80 -6.47 17.97 1.58
N ILE A 81 -5.65 18.44 2.53
CA ILE A 81 -4.40 17.80 2.93
C ILE A 81 -4.64 16.35 3.38
N ILE A 82 -5.65 16.13 4.21
CA ILE A 82 -5.98 14.79 4.71
C ILE A 82 -6.53 13.90 3.60
N LYS A 83 -7.36 14.44 2.70
CA LYS A 83 -7.84 13.70 1.52
C LYS A 83 -6.69 13.26 0.61
N GLU A 84 -5.73 14.15 0.34
CA GLU A 84 -4.51 13.85 -0.40
C GLU A 84 -3.69 12.75 0.30
N TRP A 85 -3.59 12.79 1.62
CA TRP A 85 -2.88 11.77 2.38
C TRP A 85 -3.56 10.39 2.34
N MET A 86 -4.88 10.32 2.41
CA MET A 86 -5.64 9.07 2.25
C MET A 86 -5.49 8.51 0.82
N ASN A 87 -5.50 9.38 -0.20
CA ASN A 87 -5.23 8.99 -1.58
C ASN A 87 -3.79 8.49 -1.76
N PHE A 88 -2.82 9.11 -1.09
CA PHE A 88 -1.44 8.62 -1.09
C PHE A 88 -1.33 7.24 -0.43
N GLY A 89 -2.03 7.01 0.69
CA GLY A 89 -2.09 5.69 1.34
C GLY A 89 -2.67 4.62 0.44
N THR A 90 -3.73 4.95 -0.29
CA THR A 90 -4.32 4.09 -1.34
C THR A 90 -3.28 3.71 -2.40
N ALA A 91 -2.52 4.70 -2.90
CA ALA A 91 -1.47 4.44 -3.88
C ALA A 91 -0.36 3.55 -3.31
N VAL A 92 0.10 3.80 -2.09
CA VAL A 92 1.13 2.99 -1.41
C VAL A 92 0.70 1.54 -1.30
N VAL A 93 -0.50 1.26 -0.78
CA VAL A 93 -1.00 -0.13 -0.66
C VAL A 93 -1.08 -0.82 -2.02
N ASN A 94 -1.60 -0.14 -3.04
CA ASN A 94 -1.72 -0.72 -4.38
C ASN A 94 -0.35 -0.98 -5.03
N VAL A 95 0.63 -0.11 -4.81
CA VAL A 95 2.02 -0.30 -5.29
C VAL A 95 2.68 -1.48 -4.58
N LEU A 96 2.50 -1.61 -3.26
CA LEU A 96 3.07 -2.72 -2.50
C LEU A 96 2.48 -4.05 -2.95
N LEU A 97 1.16 -4.17 -2.97
CA LEU A 97 0.48 -5.40 -3.41
C LEU A 97 0.76 -5.71 -4.89
N GLY A 98 0.75 -4.69 -5.75
CA GLY A 98 1.09 -4.86 -7.16
C GLY A 98 2.52 -5.36 -7.36
N SER A 99 3.48 -4.80 -6.62
CA SER A 99 4.87 -5.25 -6.63
C SER A 99 5.02 -6.66 -6.10
N SER A 100 4.32 -7.02 -5.01
CA SER A 100 4.33 -8.38 -4.46
C SER A 100 3.86 -9.41 -5.46
N ILE A 101 2.74 -9.17 -6.14
CA ILE A 101 2.22 -10.07 -7.19
C ILE A 101 3.16 -10.14 -8.39
N TYR A 102 3.72 -9.00 -8.80
CA TYR A 102 4.67 -8.96 -9.91
C TYR A 102 5.92 -9.79 -9.61
N ILE A 103 6.52 -9.63 -8.43
CA ILE A 103 7.69 -10.40 -8.00
C ILE A 103 7.34 -11.88 -7.90
N LEU A 104 6.17 -12.21 -7.34
CA LEU A 104 5.71 -13.60 -7.23
C LEU A 104 5.59 -14.27 -8.60
N ALA A 105 5.10 -13.54 -9.61
CA ALA A 105 5.03 -14.01 -10.99
C ALA A 105 6.41 -14.18 -11.64
N LEU A 106 7.38 -13.32 -11.31
CA LEU A 106 8.75 -13.43 -11.83
C LEU A 106 9.50 -14.64 -11.28
N ILE A 107 9.34 -14.94 -9.99
CA ILE A 107 10.03 -16.08 -9.36
C ILE A 107 9.30 -17.42 -9.60
N ASN A 108 8.00 -17.38 -9.93
CA ASN A 108 7.18 -18.53 -10.26
C ASN A 108 6.50 -18.33 -11.63
N PRO A 109 7.24 -18.37 -12.75
CA PRO A 109 6.62 -18.27 -14.06
C PRO A 109 5.86 -19.56 -14.40
N ALA A 110 4.71 -19.42 -15.07
CA ALA A 110 3.90 -20.56 -15.54
C ALA A 110 4.62 -21.43 -16.58
N GLU A 111 5.51 -20.83 -17.37
CA GLU A 111 6.40 -21.52 -18.30
C GLU A 111 7.80 -21.62 -17.68
N ALA A 112 8.44 -22.79 -17.77
CA ALA A 112 9.79 -22.99 -17.26
C ALA A 112 10.79 -22.14 -18.08
N LEU A 113 11.23 -21.03 -17.49
CA LEU A 113 12.30 -20.21 -18.06
C LEU A 113 13.66 -20.83 -17.74
N THR A 114 14.60 -20.71 -18.67
CA THR A 114 15.99 -21.17 -18.52
C THR A 114 16.71 -20.50 -17.34
N GLU A 115 16.30 -19.28 -16.98
CA GLU A 115 16.78 -18.56 -15.80
C GLU A 115 15.59 -17.94 -15.05
N THR A 116 15.23 -18.53 -13.92
CA THR A 116 14.28 -17.92 -12.97
C THR A 116 15.05 -17.03 -11.98
N PRO A 117 14.69 -15.75 -11.83
CA PRO A 117 15.35 -14.88 -10.87
C PRO A 117 15.18 -15.41 -9.44
N THR A 118 16.24 -15.33 -8.64
CA THR A 118 16.21 -15.80 -7.25
C THR A 118 15.63 -14.72 -6.33
N LEU A 119 14.98 -15.15 -5.24
CA LEU A 119 14.41 -14.26 -4.20
C LEU A 119 15.41 -13.21 -3.70
N MET A 120 16.71 -13.55 -3.65
CA MET A 120 17.77 -12.66 -3.18
C MET A 120 17.90 -11.36 -3.99
N GLN A 121 17.55 -11.40 -5.29
CA GLN A 121 17.56 -10.22 -6.16
C GLN A 121 16.51 -9.18 -5.75
N PHE A 122 15.51 -9.59 -4.96
CA PHE A 122 14.40 -8.74 -4.50
C PHE A 122 14.53 -8.33 -3.03
N ASN A 123 15.67 -8.57 -2.36
CA ASN A 123 15.87 -8.19 -0.95
C ASN A 123 15.66 -6.68 -0.69
N TRP A 124 15.94 -5.83 -1.69
CA TRP A 124 15.73 -4.38 -1.61
C TRP A 124 14.25 -3.98 -1.48
N VAL A 125 13.33 -4.86 -1.90
CA VAL A 125 11.89 -4.58 -1.93
C VAL A 125 11.34 -4.39 -0.53
N LEU A 126 11.84 -5.15 0.46
CA LEU A 126 11.46 -4.95 1.85
C LEU A 126 11.88 -3.56 2.36
N GLY A 127 13.09 -3.13 1.98
CA GLY A 127 13.59 -1.79 2.29
C GLY A 127 12.75 -0.69 1.63
N ALA A 128 12.45 -0.84 0.34
CA ALA A 128 11.60 0.09 -0.39
C ALA A 128 10.17 0.15 0.16
N ALA A 129 9.60 -1.00 0.53
CA ALA A 129 8.28 -1.08 1.14
C ALA A 129 8.25 -0.37 2.50
N THR A 130 9.25 -0.63 3.33
CA THR A 130 9.41 0.04 4.62
C THR A 130 9.54 1.55 4.44
N PHE A 131 10.38 1.99 3.49
CA PHE A 131 10.55 3.40 3.18
C PHE A 131 9.24 4.07 2.76
N LEU A 132 8.46 3.45 1.87
CA LEU A 132 7.16 3.98 1.42
C LEU A 132 6.16 4.08 2.58
N LEU A 133 6.10 3.08 3.46
CA LEU A 133 5.21 3.09 4.62
C LEU A 133 5.62 4.17 5.63
N VAL A 134 6.91 4.31 5.93
CA VAL A 134 7.43 5.37 6.78
C VAL A 134 7.13 6.73 6.17
N LEU A 135 7.42 6.91 4.87
CA LEU A 135 7.13 8.13 4.14
C LEU A 135 5.65 8.51 4.25
N TRP A 136 4.75 7.56 4.02
CA TRP A 136 3.32 7.78 4.20
C TRP A 136 2.94 8.17 5.63
N ALA A 137 3.50 7.51 6.64
CA ALA A 137 3.18 7.79 8.04
C ALA A 137 3.67 9.18 8.50
N VAL A 138 4.88 9.59 8.07
CA VAL A 138 5.49 10.87 8.49
C VAL A 138 5.06 12.05 7.63
N TYR A 139 4.47 11.81 6.44
CA TYR A 139 4.07 12.85 5.50
C TYR A 139 3.16 13.92 6.13
N ILE A 140 2.11 13.50 6.85
CA ILE A 140 1.16 14.45 7.47
C ILE A 140 1.78 15.24 8.63
N PRO A 141 2.40 14.60 9.64
CA PRO A 141 3.04 15.35 10.72
C PRO A 141 4.02 16.40 10.20
N LEU A 142 4.88 16.03 9.24
CA LEU A 142 5.85 16.95 8.66
C LEU A 142 5.18 18.08 7.88
N ARG A 143 4.20 17.77 7.02
CA ARG A 143 3.50 18.79 6.23
C ARG A 143 2.78 19.79 7.13
N LEU A 144 2.10 19.34 8.18
CA LEU A 144 1.35 20.22 9.09
C LEU A 144 2.27 21.11 9.94
N LEU A 145 3.49 20.66 10.25
CA LEU A 145 4.47 21.43 11.01
C LEU A 145 5.24 22.44 10.14
N LEU A 146 5.65 22.03 8.94
CA LEU A 146 6.54 22.81 8.07
C LEU A 146 5.80 23.81 7.17
N THR A 147 4.52 23.58 6.91
CA THR A 147 3.72 24.48 6.06
C THR A 147 2.77 25.35 6.87
N SER A 148 2.41 26.49 6.29
CA SER A 148 1.40 27.40 6.83
C SER A 148 0.20 27.42 5.91
N PRO A 149 -1.03 27.51 6.46
CA PRO A 149 -2.20 27.74 5.64
C PRO A 149 -2.05 29.10 4.95
N VAL A 150 -2.48 29.15 3.69
CA VAL A 150 -2.50 30.38 2.91
C VAL A 150 -3.82 31.10 3.25
N LYS A 151 -3.78 32.41 3.48
CA LYS A 151 -5.03 33.18 3.61
C LYS A 151 -5.65 33.28 2.22
N ASP A 152 -6.87 32.76 2.09
CA ASP A 152 -7.72 32.98 0.91
C ASP A 152 -8.12 34.46 0.83
#